data_AF-A0A6J2KIX3-F1
#
_entry.id   AF-A0A6J2KIX3-F1
#
_cell.length_a   1.000
_cell.length_b   1.000
_cell.length_c   1.000
_cell.angle_alpha   90.00
_cell.angle_beta   90.00
_cell.angle_gamma   90.00
#
_symmetry.space_group_name_H-M   'P 1'
#
loop_
_entity.id
_entity.type
_entity.pdbx_description
1 polymer ?
#
loop_
_entity_poly.entity_id
_entity_poly.type
_entity_poly.pdbx_seq_one_letter_code
_entity_poly.pdbx_strand_id
1 'polypeptide(L)'
;MLRTEFGALLCRGRKKRIVTLILILIFLINAMFYVSFELYNTVMRKNKKLWYNRLKYDKNSYVDESGMRVIVGHYVGGMGGGNLSEEIMHTNNYSPVPGAGEGGRPVQLSPRELITARELYTLHSYNILVSDRIAINRSLPDMRSDSCRSVVYDTEELPTASVIIVFHNEAWSTLMRTIMSVLMRSPQLLLKQ
;
A
#
# COMPACT_ATOMS: atom_id res chain seq x y z
N MET A 1 -22.96 -70.18 38.71
CA MET A 1 -23.89 -69.34 37.93
C MET A 1 -23.44 -67.87 37.91
N LEU A 2 -22.18 -67.57 37.55
CA LEU A 2 -21.61 -66.19 37.62
C LEU A 2 -20.70 -65.84 36.43
N ARG A 3 -20.65 -66.67 35.38
CA ARG A 3 -19.73 -66.49 34.24
C ARG A 3 -20.36 -65.79 33.03
N THR A 4 -21.67 -65.59 33.02
CA THR A 4 -22.43 -65.01 31.89
C THR A 4 -22.65 -63.49 31.99
N GLU A 5 -22.58 -62.91 33.20
CA GLU A 5 -22.85 -61.48 33.44
C GLU A 5 -21.66 -60.55 33.10
N PHE A 6 -20.42 -61.03 33.29
CA PHE A 6 -19.21 -60.20 33.09
C PHE A 6 -18.92 -59.87 31.61
N GLY A 7 -19.26 -60.77 30.68
CA GLY A 7 -19.09 -60.55 29.24
C GLY A 7 -20.01 -59.46 28.68
N ALA A 8 -21.24 -59.34 29.23
CA ALA A 8 -22.20 -58.32 28.83
C ALA A 8 -21.82 -56.90 29.33
N LEU A 9 -21.22 -56.81 30.53
CA LEU A 9 -20.74 -55.55 31.12
C LEU A 9 -19.50 -54.99 30.40
N LEU A 10 -18.58 -55.85 29.95
CA LEU A 10 -17.39 -55.45 29.17
C LEU A 10 -17.76 -54.90 27.77
N CYS A 11 -18.75 -55.49 27.10
CA CYS A 11 -19.28 -54.97 25.82
C CYS A 11 -20.05 -53.64 25.97
N ARG A 12 -20.72 -53.43 27.10
CA ARG A 12 -21.45 -52.19 27.42
C ARG A 12 -20.51 -51.02 27.73
N GLY A 13 -19.37 -51.28 28.38
CA GLY A 13 -18.34 -50.27 28.67
C GLY A 13 -17.57 -49.79 27.43
N ARG A 14 -17.23 -50.71 26.51
CA ARG A 14 -16.52 -50.39 25.26
C ARG A 14 -17.40 -49.60 24.28
N LYS A 15 -18.68 -49.98 24.16
CA LYS A 15 -19.67 -49.22 23.36
C LYS A 15 -19.89 -47.81 23.91
N LYS A 16 -19.99 -47.64 25.24
CA LYS A 16 -20.11 -46.31 25.86
C LYS A 16 -18.90 -45.42 25.58
N ARG A 17 -17.67 -45.96 25.66
CA ARG A 17 -16.44 -45.23 25.32
C ARG A 17 -16.36 -44.85 23.84
N ILE A 18 -16.78 -45.74 22.93
CA ILE A 18 -16.82 -45.44 21.49
C ILE A 18 -17.86 -44.34 21.20
N VAL A 19 -19.03 -44.40 21.83
CA VAL A 19 -20.07 -43.37 21.67
C VAL A 19 -19.61 -42.01 22.20
N THR A 20 -18.95 -41.95 23.37
CA THR A 20 -18.38 -40.68 23.85
C THR A 20 -17.28 -40.15 22.94
N LEU A 21 -16.41 -41.00 22.40
CA LEU A 21 -15.38 -40.57 21.45
C LEU A 21 -15.99 -40.02 20.14
N ILE A 22 -17.06 -40.64 19.62
CA ILE A 22 -17.77 -40.15 18.43
C ILE A 22 -18.43 -38.80 18.71
N LEU A 23 -19.07 -38.62 19.87
CA LEU A 23 -19.67 -37.33 20.26
C LEU A 23 -18.61 -36.23 20.40
N ILE A 24 -17.46 -36.53 20.99
CA ILE A 24 -16.33 -35.60 21.06
C ILE A 24 -15.81 -35.26 19.67
N LEU A 25 -15.68 -36.24 18.78
CA LEU A 25 -15.22 -36.02 17.41
C LEU A 25 -16.19 -35.12 16.62
N ILE A 26 -17.50 -35.37 16.72
CA ILE A 26 -18.52 -34.52 16.08
C ILE A 26 -18.45 -33.10 16.62
N PHE A 27 -18.27 -32.93 17.94
CA PHE A 27 -18.11 -31.61 18.55
C PHE A 27 -16.86 -30.89 18.01
N LEU A 28 -15.72 -31.58 17.92
CA LEU A 28 -14.48 -31.02 17.37
C LEU A 28 -14.61 -30.64 15.90
N ILE A 29 -15.27 -31.45 15.08
CA ILE A 29 -15.51 -31.15 13.66
C ILE A 29 -16.39 -29.91 13.52
N ASN A 30 -17.48 -29.80 14.30
CA ASN A 30 -18.34 -28.61 14.26
C ASN A 30 -17.62 -27.36 14.76
N ALA A 31 -16.79 -27.47 15.80
CA ALA A 31 -15.97 -26.37 16.28
C ALA A 31 -14.96 -25.91 15.21
N MET A 32 -14.31 -26.84 14.53
CA MET A 32 -13.40 -26.55 13.41
C MET A 32 -14.11 -25.86 12.25
N PHE A 33 -15.31 -26.32 11.88
CA PHE A 33 -16.13 -25.67 10.86
C PHE A 33 -16.56 -24.26 11.27
N TYR A 34 -16.97 -24.06 12.52
CA TYR A 34 -17.36 -22.75 13.04
C TYR A 34 -16.20 -21.74 13.00
N VAL A 35 -15.01 -22.14 13.48
CA VAL A 35 -13.81 -21.31 13.43
C VAL A 35 -13.43 -20.98 11.98
N SER A 36 -13.51 -21.96 11.08
CA SER A 36 -13.19 -21.75 9.66
C SER A 36 -14.18 -20.78 8.99
N PHE A 37 -15.46 -20.88 9.32
CA PHE A 37 -16.51 -20.00 8.82
C PHE A 37 -16.37 -18.56 9.34
N GLU A 38 -16.09 -18.39 10.63
CA GLU A 38 -15.80 -17.07 11.22
C GLU A 38 -14.54 -16.43 10.61
N LEU A 39 -13.49 -17.22 10.38
CA LEU A 39 -12.28 -16.75 9.72
C LEU A 39 -12.58 -16.33 8.27
N TYR A 40 -13.34 -17.14 7.52
CA TYR A 40 -13.77 -16.82 6.16
C TYR A 40 -14.57 -15.51 6.11
N ASN A 41 -15.57 -15.35 6.98
CA ASN A 41 -16.38 -14.15 7.07
C ASN A 41 -15.55 -12.91 7.45
N THR A 42 -14.58 -13.06 8.35
CA THR A 42 -13.65 -12.00 8.75
C THR A 42 -12.76 -11.55 7.59
N VAL A 43 -12.23 -12.49 6.81
CA VAL A 43 -11.40 -12.21 5.62
C VAL A 43 -12.23 -11.57 4.52
N MET A 44 -13.42 -12.10 4.22
CA MET A 44 -14.29 -11.59 3.15
C MET A 44 -14.87 -10.20 3.48
N ARG A 45 -15.17 -9.89 4.75
CA ARG A 45 -15.59 -8.54 5.16
C ARG A 45 -14.48 -7.49 4.99
N LYS A 46 -13.20 -7.86 5.10
CA LYS A 46 -12.08 -6.92 4.93
C LYS A 46 -11.94 -6.39 3.51
N ASN A 47 -12.42 -7.12 2.49
CA ASN A 47 -12.15 -6.81 1.08
C ASN A 47 -13.06 -5.75 0.43
N LYS A 48 -14.03 -5.17 1.14
CA LYS A 48 -14.97 -4.22 0.51
C LYS A 48 -14.56 -2.75 0.48
N LYS A 49 -13.51 -2.34 1.20
CA LYS A 49 -13.03 -0.94 1.18
C LYS A 49 -11.53 -0.91 1.01
N LEU A 50 -11.08 -0.38 -0.12
CA LEU A 50 -9.67 -0.18 -0.42
C LEU A 50 -9.00 0.53 0.77
N TRP A 51 -7.86 0.01 1.21
CA TRP A 51 -7.21 0.44 2.46
C TRP A 51 -6.88 1.94 2.46
N TYR A 52 -6.61 2.54 1.29
CA TYR A 52 -6.38 3.97 1.14
C TYR A 52 -7.64 4.82 1.45
N ASN A 53 -8.84 4.31 1.17
CA ASN A 53 -10.11 4.96 1.53
C ASN A 53 -10.41 4.87 3.04
N ARG A 54 -9.64 4.09 3.80
CA ARG A 54 -9.72 3.99 5.26
C ARG A 54 -8.73 4.91 5.96
N LEU A 55 -7.73 5.44 5.26
CA LEU A 55 -6.80 6.40 5.85
C LEU A 55 -7.57 7.64 6.27
N LYS A 56 -7.82 7.76 7.58
CA LYS A 56 -8.39 8.96 8.18
C LYS A 56 -7.27 10.00 8.09
N TYR A 57 -7.37 10.87 7.10
CA TYR A 57 -6.47 12.02 6.97
C TYR A 57 -6.78 12.94 8.14
N ASP A 58 -5.94 12.88 9.16
CA ASP A 58 -5.90 13.91 10.17
C ASP A 58 -5.09 15.08 9.59
N LYS A 59 -5.77 16.19 9.34
CA LYS A 59 -5.16 17.40 8.77
C LYS A 59 -4.06 17.97 9.67
N ASN A 60 -4.05 17.58 10.95
CA ASN A 60 -3.12 18.06 11.97
C ASN A 60 -2.02 17.04 12.32
N SER A 61 -2.06 15.79 11.82
CA SER A 61 -1.08 14.77 12.23
C SER A 61 0.36 15.07 11.82
N TYR A 62 0.54 16.03 10.93
CA TYR A 62 1.82 16.46 10.40
C TYR A 62 2.11 17.92 10.75
N VAL A 63 1.26 18.59 11.51
CA VAL A 63 1.47 19.99 11.89
C VAL A 63 2.29 19.99 13.17
N ASP A 64 3.52 20.51 13.11
CA ASP A 64 4.32 20.72 14.32
C ASP A 64 3.70 21.82 15.20
N GLU A 65 4.26 22.01 16.39
CA GLU A 65 3.77 23.03 17.34
C GLU A 65 3.82 24.46 16.77
N SER A 66 4.61 24.69 15.72
CA SER A 66 4.72 25.98 15.03
C SER A 66 3.70 26.18 13.90
N GLY A 67 2.87 25.17 13.61
CA GLY A 67 1.89 25.21 12.52
C GLY A 67 2.42 24.72 11.17
N MET A 68 3.67 24.24 11.11
CA MET A 68 4.31 23.79 9.88
C MET A 68 3.98 22.32 9.59
N ARG A 69 3.56 22.03 8.35
CA ARG A 69 3.27 20.65 7.91
C ARG A 69 4.57 19.88 7.61
N VAL A 70 5.04 19.09 8.57
CA VAL A 70 6.18 18.17 8.49
C VAL A 70 5.76 16.84 7.88
N ILE A 71 6.16 16.58 6.63
CA ILE A 71 6.00 15.26 6.01
C ILE A 71 7.23 14.42 6.39
N VAL A 72 7.09 13.52 7.38
CA VAL A 72 8.17 12.58 7.72
C VAL A 72 8.12 11.38 6.78
N GLY A 73 9.11 11.27 5.90
CA GLY A 73 9.34 10.06 5.13
C GLY A 73 9.92 8.98 6.04
N HIS A 74 9.25 7.83 6.17
CA HIS A 74 9.87 6.67 6.78
C HIS A 74 10.92 6.11 5.84
N TYR A 75 12.19 6.16 6.25
CA TYR A 75 13.27 5.51 5.54
C TYR A 75 13.04 3.98 5.56
N VAL A 76 12.94 3.39 4.37
CA VAL A 76 12.75 1.94 4.18
C VAL A 76 14.02 1.23 3.71
N GLY A 77 15.11 1.97 3.47
CA GLY A 77 16.37 1.43 2.98
C GLY A 77 17.11 0.59 4.02
N GLY A 78 17.96 -0.31 3.56
CA GLY A 78 18.84 -1.14 4.37
C GLY A 78 20.10 -1.51 3.58
N MET A 79 21.17 -1.86 4.28
CA MET A 79 22.48 -2.15 3.66
C MET A 79 22.51 -3.43 2.80
N GLY A 80 21.52 -4.30 2.91
CA GLY A 80 21.40 -5.53 2.12
C GLY A 80 20.24 -5.43 1.14
N GLY A 81 20.53 -5.09 -0.11
CA GLY A 81 19.63 -5.39 -1.21
C GLY A 81 19.64 -6.89 -1.48
N GLY A 82 18.48 -7.51 -1.65
CA GLY A 82 18.42 -8.85 -2.23
C GLY A 82 19.08 -8.87 -3.61
N ASN A 83 19.52 -10.04 -4.07
CA ASN A 83 20.10 -10.15 -5.40
C ASN A 83 18.98 -9.99 -6.44
N LEU A 84 18.79 -8.77 -6.93
CA LEU A 84 17.75 -8.47 -7.91
C LEU A 84 18.13 -9.09 -9.25
N SER A 85 17.18 -9.80 -9.86
CA SER A 85 17.33 -10.26 -11.24
C SER A 85 17.34 -9.07 -12.19
N GLU A 86 18.14 -9.15 -13.26
CA GLU A 86 18.22 -8.13 -14.31
C GLU A 86 16.84 -7.82 -14.91
N GLU A 87 15.97 -8.83 -15.05
CA GLU A 87 14.57 -8.66 -15.45
C GLU A 87 13.79 -7.71 -14.53
N ILE A 88 13.98 -7.82 -13.21
CA ILE A 88 13.32 -6.95 -12.22
C ILE A 88 13.86 -5.52 -12.33
N MET A 89 15.16 -5.37 -12.63
CA MET A 89 15.79 -4.05 -12.79
C MET A 89 15.27 -3.28 -14.00
N HIS A 90 14.89 -3.98 -15.08
CA HIS A 90 14.43 -3.36 -16.32
C HIS A 90 12.90 -3.32 -16.48
N THR A 91 12.16 -3.99 -15.60
CA THR A 91 10.69 -4.04 -15.70
C THR A 91 10.04 -2.75 -15.20
N ASN A 92 9.22 -2.12 -16.04
CA ASN A 92 8.33 -1.05 -15.62
C ASN A 92 7.04 -1.64 -15.04
N ASN A 93 6.92 -1.65 -13.71
CA ASN A 93 5.73 -2.15 -13.01
C ASN A 93 4.71 -1.04 -12.70
N TYR A 94 4.65 -0.02 -13.56
CA TYR A 94 3.70 1.08 -13.40
C TYR A 94 2.25 0.57 -13.38
N SER A 95 1.62 0.70 -12.22
CA SER A 95 0.26 0.24 -11.97
C SER A 95 -0.39 1.21 -10.97
N PRO A 96 -0.87 2.37 -11.45
CA PRO A 96 -1.35 3.43 -10.58
C PRO A 96 -2.61 2.98 -9.84
N VAL A 97 -2.61 3.18 -8.53
CA VAL A 97 -3.77 2.90 -7.66
C VAL A 97 -4.57 4.19 -7.53
N PRO A 98 -5.88 4.18 -7.85
CA PRO A 98 -6.71 5.38 -7.74
C PRO A 98 -6.61 6.03 -6.36
N GLY A 99 -6.27 7.32 -6.30
CA GLY A 99 -6.18 8.09 -5.05
C GLY A 99 -4.85 7.98 -4.29
N ALA A 100 -3.94 7.10 -4.68
CA ALA A 100 -2.61 6.99 -4.07
C ALA A 100 -1.76 8.22 -4.41
N GLY A 101 -1.19 8.88 -3.39
CA GLY A 101 -0.35 10.07 -3.58
C GLY A 101 -1.10 11.35 -4.00
N GLU A 102 -2.42 11.26 -4.20
CA GLU A 102 -3.27 12.40 -4.54
C GLU A 102 -3.30 13.43 -3.41
N GLY A 103 -3.25 14.70 -3.77
CA GLY A 103 -3.16 15.80 -2.81
C GLY A 103 -1.89 15.77 -1.97
N GLY A 104 -0.84 15.08 -2.43
CA GLY A 104 0.41 14.93 -1.68
C GLY A 104 0.30 14.02 -0.45
N ARG A 105 -0.77 13.22 -0.36
CA ARG A 105 -0.97 12.30 0.78
C ARG A 105 0.05 11.16 0.77
N PRO A 106 0.47 10.68 1.95
CA PRO A 106 1.37 9.54 2.05
C PRO A 106 0.72 8.27 1.50
N VAL A 107 1.52 7.43 0.85
CA VAL A 107 1.12 6.09 0.42
C VAL A 107 1.65 5.10 1.46
N GLN A 108 0.77 4.40 2.15
CA GLN A 108 1.19 3.36 3.09
C GLN A 108 1.39 2.04 2.36
N LEU A 109 2.42 1.30 2.73
CA LEU A 109 2.65 -0.03 2.17
C LEU A 109 2.14 -1.09 3.14
N SER A 110 1.62 -2.18 2.59
CA SER A 110 1.35 -3.38 3.38
C SER A 110 2.66 -4.02 3.86
N PRO A 111 2.63 -4.83 4.94
CA PRO A 111 3.84 -5.50 5.43
C PRO A 111 4.57 -6.35 4.37
N ARG A 112 3.83 -6.93 3.41
CA ARG A 112 4.42 -7.70 2.31
C ARG A 112 5.17 -6.80 1.31
N GLU A 113 4.58 -5.65 1.00
CA GLU A 113 5.14 -4.68 0.06
C GLU A 113 6.36 -3.95 0.63
N LEU A 114 6.50 -3.86 1.95
CA LEU A 114 7.68 -3.28 2.58
C LEU A 114 8.97 -4.05 2.22
N ILE A 115 8.88 -5.36 2.01
CA ILE A 115 10.02 -6.19 1.62
C ILE A 115 10.47 -5.79 0.21
N THR A 116 9.54 -5.84 -0.75
CA THR A 116 9.80 -5.43 -2.14
C THR A 116 10.25 -3.97 -2.23
N ALA A 117 9.65 -3.06 -1.46
CA ALA A 117 10.04 -1.67 -1.44
C ALA A 117 11.47 -1.46 -0.94
N ARG A 118 11.92 -2.24 0.05
CA ARG A 118 13.31 -2.21 0.54
C ARG A 118 14.29 -2.73 -0.50
N GLU A 119 13.94 -3.81 -1.19
CA GLU A 119 14.75 -4.38 -2.26
C GLU A 119 14.87 -3.41 -3.44
N LEU A 120 13.76 -2.83 -3.90
CA LEU A 120 13.75 -1.85 -4.99
C LEU A 120 14.40 -0.52 -4.61
N TYR A 121 14.48 -0.19 -3.32
CA TYR A 121 15.12 1.04 -2.86
C TYR A 121 16.59 1.13 -3.28
N THR A 122 17.30 0.00 -3.38
CA THR A 122 18.73 0.00 -3.74
C THR A 122 19.00 0.42 -5.18
N LEU A 123 18.00 0.35 -6.07
CA LEU A 123 18.14 0.71 -7.47
C LEU A 123 18.24 2.22 -7.69
N HIS A 124 17.35 2.99 -7.07
CA HIS A 124 17.24 4.44 -7.29
C HIS A 124 17.33 5.28 -6.01
N SER A 125 17.58 4.66 -4.85
CA SER A 125 17.64 5.33 -3.53
C SER A 125 16.36 6.08 -3.11
N TYR A 126 15.23 5.71 -3.71
CA TYR A 126 13.89 6.12 -3.31
C TYR A 126 12.90 4.98 -3.56
N ASN A 127 11.67 5.12 -3.04
CA ASN A 127 10.67 4.05 -3.12
C ASN A 127 9.94 4.02 -4.47
N ILE A 128 10.50 3.28 -5.42
CA ILE A 128 9.94 3.12 -6.78
C ILE A 128 8.59 2.41 -6.72
N LEU A 129 8.43 1.40 -5.86
CA LEU A 129 7.15 0.70 -5.70
C LEU A 129 6.00 1.68 -5.37
N VAL A 130 6.28 2.66 -4.52
CA VAL A 130 5.32 3.74 -4.22
C VAL A 130 5.15 4.64 -5.42
N SER A 131 6.24 5.05 -6.08
CA SER A 131 6.17 5.89 -7.28
C SER A 131 5.31 5.27 -8.37
N ASP A 132 5.45 3.97 -8.64
CA ASP A 132 4.73 3.26 -9.70
C ASP A 132 3.22 3.14 -9.44
N ARG A 133 2.81 3.26 -8.17
CA ARG A 133 1.40 3.28 -7.75
C ARG A 133 0.78 4.66 -7.76
N ILE A 134 1.59 5.71 -7.83
CA ILE A 134 1.12 7.07 -7.85
C ILE A 134 0.95 7.51 -9.31
N ALA A 135 -0.24 8.00 -9.64
CA ALA A 135 -0.54 8.48 -10.97
C ALA A 135 0.46 9.56 -11.45
N ILE A 136 0.81 9.51 -12.74
CA ILE A 136 1.68 10.50 -13.40
C ILE A 136 1.08 11.92 -13.29
N ASN A 137 -0.24 12.04 -13.38
CA ASN A 137 -0.97 13.30 -13.35
C ASN A 137 -1.58 13.63 -11.98
N ARG A 138 -0.96 13.17 -10.88
CA ARG A 138 -1.50 13.40 -9.52
C ARG A 138 -1.68 14.89 -9.19
N SER A 139 -2.71 15.19 -8.44
CA SER A 139 -2.93 16.53 -7.88
C SER A 139 -2.01 16.81 -6.70
N LEU A 140 -1.63 18.07 -6.51
CA LEU A 140 -0.98 18.56 -5.29
C LEU A 140 -1.74 19.80 -4.78
N PRO A 141 -1.85 19.99 -3.46
CA PRO A 141 -2.38 21.22 -2.90
C PRO A 141 -1.38 22.37 -3.13
N ASP A 142 -1.91 23.58 -3.22
CA ASP A 142 -1.08 24.79 -3.26
C ASP A 142 -0.53 25.08 -1.87
N MET A 143 0.77 24.88 -1.68
CA MET A 143 1.47 25.14 -0.41
C MET A 143 2.06 26.56 -0.30
N ARG A 144 1.84 27.43 -1.30
CA ARG A 144 2.32 28.82 -1.27
C ARG A 144 1.64 29.63 -0.16
N SER A 145 2.35 30.61 0.38
CA SER A 145 1.77 31.63 1.27
C SER A 145 0.76 32.49 0.53
N ASP A 146 -0.14 33.13 1.28
CA ASP A 146 -1.16 34.00 0.67
C ASP A 146 -0.55 35.18 -0.09
N SER A 147 0.59 35.72 0.41
CA SER A 147 1.36 36.75 -0.29
C SER A 147 1.84 36.32 -1.68
N CYS A 148 2.26 35.06 -1.85
CA CYS A 148 2.68 34.52 -3.14
C CYS A 148 1.49 34.24 -4.07
N ARG A 149 0.30 33.94 -3.51
CA ARG A 149 -0.91 33.70 -4.31
C ARG A 149 -1.51 34.99 -4.86
N SER A 150 -1.33 36.11 -4.16
CA SER A 150 -1.85 37.41 -4.58
C SER A 150 -1.03 38.10 -5.67
N VAL A 151 0.17 37.60 -5.99
CA VAL A 151 0.98 38.19 -7.06
C VAL A 151 0.42 37.79 -8.42
N VAL A 152 0.10 38.80 -9.22
CA VAL A 152 -0.37 38.63 -10.60
C VAL A 152 0.75 39.07 -11.53
N TYR A 153 1.11 38.20 -12.47
CA TYR A 153 2.04 38.49 -13.55
C TYR A 153 1.28 38.57 -14.86
N ASP A 154 1.64 39.53 -15.71
CA ASP A 154 1.14 39.53 -17.09
C ASP A 154 1.83 38.42 -17.87
N THR A 155 1.09 37.37 -18.21
CA THR A 155 1.62 36.21 -18.92
C THR A 155 1.99 36.49 -20.38
N GLU A 156 1.49 37.58 -20.98
CA GLU A 156 1.81 37.93 -22.37
C GLU A 156 3.17 38.63 -22.49
N GLU A 157 3.60 39.34 -21.45
CA GLU A 157 4.90 40.01 -21.40
C GLU A 157 6.04 39.09 -20.93
N LEU A 158 5.72 37.92 -20.37
CA LEU A 158 6.73 36.98 -19.90
C LEU A 158 7.46 36.30 -21.08
N PRO A 159 8.78 36.13 -20.99
CA PRO A 159 9.53 35.42 -22.02
C PRO A 159 9.18 33.94 -22.03
N THR A 160 9.23 33.33 -23.22
CA THR A 160 9.13 31.87 -23.35
C THR A 160 10.35 31.17 -22.75
N ALA A 161 10.15 29.95 -22.28
CA ALA A 161 11.17 29.12 -21.65
C ALA A 161 11.21 27.73 -22.30
N SER A 162 12.43 27.21 -22.48
CA SER A 162 12.68 25.81 -22.84
C SER A 162 13.03 25.03 -21.56
N VAL A 163 12.38 23.89 -21.36
CA VAL A 163 12.63 23.02 -20.20
C VAL A 163 13.52 21.86 -20.63
N ILE A 164 14.75 21.82 -20.14
CA ILE A 164 15.71 20.77 -20.45
C ILE A 164 15.79 19.81 -19.25
N ILE A 165 15.43 18.54 -19.47
CA ILE A 165 15.48 17.49 -18.45
C ILE A 165 16.61 16.52 -18.82
N VAL A 166 17.70 16.57 -18.06
CA VAL A 166 18.79 15.60 -18.18
C VAL A 166 18.54 14.47 -17.20
N PHE A 167 18.57 13.22 -17.66
CA PHE A 167 18.35 12.04 -16.83
C PHE A 167 19.40 10.97 -17.15
N HIS A 168 19.71 10.14 -16.16
CA HIS A 168 20.55 8.96 -16.32
C HIS A 168 20.00 7.85 -15.42
N ASN A 169 19.58 6.73 -16.02
CA ASN A 169 18.94 5.61 -15.31
C ASN A 169 17.86 6.08 -14.32
N GLU A 170 17.00 7.00 -14.75
CA GLU A 170 15.88 7.49 -13.94
C GLU A 170 14.69 6.53 -14.04
N ALA A 171 13.95 6.33 -12.96
CA ALA A 171 12.77 5.47 -13.02
C ALA A 171 11.71 6.09 -13.93
N TRP A 172 11.01 5.25 -14.70
CA TRP A 172 10.04 5.74 -15.68
C TRP A 172 8.91 6.56 -15.05
N SER A 173 8.38 6.10 -13.91
CA SER A 173 7.27 6.77 -13.23
C SER A 173 7.65 8.14 -12.65
N THR A 174 8.89 8.32 -12.18
CA THR A 174 9.38 9.62 -11.68
C THR A 174 9.64 10.57 -12.84
N LEU A 175 10.35 10.13 -13.88
CA LEU A 175 10.64 10.92 -15.07
C LEU A 175 9.35 11.41 -15.74
N MET A 176 8.40 10.50 -15.98
CA MET A 176 7.15 10.84 -16.64
C MET A 176 6.30 11.79 -15.80
N ARG A 177 6.31 11.65 -14.47
CA ARG A 177 5.63 12.59 -13.56
C ARG A 177 6.26 13.99 -13.61
N THR A 178 7.58 14.09 -13.75
CA THR A 178 8.27 15.37 -13.94
C THR A 178 7.83 16.04 -15.24
N ILE A 179 7.85 15.31 -16.36
CA ILE A 179 7.41 15.81 -17.67
C ILE A 179 5.94 16.26 -17.60
N MET A 180 5.06 15.42 -17.06
CA MET A 180 3.63 15.76 -16.96
C MET A 180 3.38 16.96 -16.04
N SER A 181 4.17 17.11 -14.97
CA SER A 181 4.06 18.28 -14.10
C SER A 181 4.42 19.57 -14.84
N VAL A 182 5.44 19.55 -15.70
CA VAL A 182 5.80 20.72 -16.53
C VAL A 182 4.66 21.05 -17.48
N LEU A 183 4.13 20.07 -18.20
CA LEU A 183 3.06 20.29 -19.18
C LEU A 183 1.76 20.78 -18.54
N MET A 184 1.41 20.29 -17.35
CA MET A 184 0.14 20.60 -16.68
C MET A 184 0.17 21.87 -15.83
N ARG A 185 1.35 22.35 -15.43
CA ARG A 185 1.49 23.47 -14.47
C ARG A 185 2.21 24.68 -15.02
N SER A 186 2.65 24.63 -16.27
CA SER A 186 3.20 25.78 -16.98
C SER A 186 2.19 26.28 -18.02
N PRO A 187 1.96 27.60 -18.14
CA PRO A 187 1.15 28.16 -19.21
C PRO A 187 1.71 27.77 -20.58
N GLN A 188 0.87 27.25 -21.47
CA GLN A 188 1.30 26.72 -22.77
C GLN A 188 2.00 27.78 -23.64
N LEU A 189 1.56 29.05 -23.58
CA LEU A 189 2.17 30.17 -24.31
C LEU A 189 3.65 30.38 -23.94
N LEU A 190 4.02 30.05 -22.70
CA LEU A 190 5.38 30.26 -22.18
C LEU A 190 6.29 29.06 -22.43
N LEU A 191 5.76 27.90 -22.84
CA LEU A 191 6.57 26.74 -23.16
C LEU A 191 7.01 26.78 -24.62
N LYS A 192 8.31 26.93 -24.83
CA LYS A 192 8.91 26.88 -26.16
C LYS A 192 9.10 25.43 -26.60
N GLN A 193 8.73 25.14 -27.85
CA GLN A 193 8.97 23.84 -28.52
C GLN A 193 10.46 23.59 -28.74
#